data_AF-A0A952UH58-F1
#
_entry.id   AF-A0A952UH58-F1
#
_cell.length_a   1.000
_cell.length_b   1.000
_cell.length_c   1.000
_cell.angle_alpha   90.00
_cell.angle_beta   90.00
_cell.angle_gamma   90.00
#
_symmetry.space_group_name_H-M   'P 1'
#
loop_
_entity.id
_entity.type
_entity.pdbx_description
1 polymer ?
#
loop_
_entity_poly.entity_id
_entity_poly.type
_entity_poly.pdbx_seq_one_letter_code
_entity_poly.pdbx_strand_id
1 'polypeptide(L)'
;MRPKTTFALPLLLVAFLVGCTPPAAKPNPTPEPEPVSIPQEFANRDALKPGASPPREANLILNGTEIPVVLKEKRDSNFIVYSWIVDPAGESGEPVEVESEKYFDTTDLFSFAATAQEKYDPPISLIQYPMTVGKGWEWAGEVITGKSKAKAKASVSSKSDTLNLSTGKVSALMVVVELAYDGISSPNKRELKFWFEPGKGLIRRELWASSTRTPRASADTTREKEGQ
;
A
#
# COMPACT_ATOMS: atom_id res chain seq x y z
N MET A 1 6.53 -39.20 42.32
CA MET A 1 7.99 -39.17 42.50
C MET A 1 8.64 -39.79 41.27
N ARG A 2 9.36 -39.03 40.46
CA ARG A 2 10.10 -39.54 39.28
C ARG A 2 11.61 -39.47 39.56
N PRO A 3 12.40 -40.46 39.15
CA PRO A 3 13.83 -40.53 39.47
C PRO A 3 14.63 -39.53 38.61
N LYS A 4 15.62 -38.89 39.23
CA LYS A 4 16.62 -38.05 38.57
C LYS A 4 17.73 -38.95 38.05
N THR A 5 17.94 -38.97 36.74
CA THR A 5 19.04 -39.71 36.11
C THR A 5 20.12 -38.71 35.74
N THR A 6 21.23 -38.74 36.48
CA THR A 6 22.41 -37.90 36.26
C THR A 6 23.34 -38.60 35.26
N PHE A 7 23.48 -38.04 34.06
CA PHE A 7 24.49 -38.48 33.09
C PHE A 7 25.73 -37.58 33.23
N ALA A 8 26.86 -38.18 33.57
CA ALA A 8 28.17 -37.53 33.56
C ALA A 8 28.76 -37.63 32.14
N LEU A 9 29.06 -36.49 31.54
CA LEU A 9 29.68 -36.38 30.22
C LEU A 9 31.21 -36.28 30.37
N PRO A 10 32.02 -37.06 29.64
CA PRO A 10 33.47 -36.93 29.69
C PRO A 10 33.94 -35.71 28.90
N LEU A 11 34.82 -34.94 29.54
CA LEU A 11 35.47 -33.76 28.99
C LEU A 11 36.62 -34.20 28.06
N LEU A 12 36.41 -34.11 26.74
CA LEU A 12 37.44 -34.37 25.73
C LEU A 12 38.23 -33.07 25.48
N LEU A 13 39.48 -33.04 25.89
CA LEU A 13 40.39 -31.91 25.68
C LEU A 13 40.99 -31.99 24.26
N VAL A 14 40.53 -31.12 23.36
CA VAL A 14 41.08 -30.98 22.00
C VAL A 14 42.10 -29.86 21.99
N ALA A 15 43.36 -30.20 21.74
CA ALA A 15 44.45 -29.24 21.54
C ALA A 15 44.35 -28.64 20.12
N PHE A 16 44.01 -27.36 20.01
CA PHE A 16 44.03 -26.62 18.76
C PHE A 16 45.45 -26.11 18.46
N LEU A 17 46.02 -26.60 17.35
CA LEU A 17 47.22 -26.05 16.74
C LEU A 17 46.86 -24.69 16.11
N VAL A 18 47.38 -23.60 16.69
CA VAL A 18 47.17 -22.24 16.19
C VAL A 18 48.11 -22.01 15.00
N GLY A 19 47.62 -22.23 13.79
CA GLY A 19 48.27 -21.78 12.57
C GLY A 19 48.03 -20.28 12.35
N CYS A 20 49.09 -19.48 12.31
CA CYS A 20 49.04 -18.07 11.93
C CYS A 20 48.78 -17.93 10.43
N THR A 21 47.52 -17.94 10.01
CA THR A 21 47.12 -17.55 8.66
C THR A 21 47.12 -16.02 8.57
N PRO A 22 47.86 -15.40 7.64
CA PRO A 22 47.81 -13.95 7.45
C PRO A 22 46.37 -13.51 7.10
N PRO A 23 45.89 -12.40 7.68
CA PRO A 23 44.52 -11.94 7.48
C PRO A 23 44.30 -11.62 5.99
N ALA A 24 43.27 -12.24 5.41
CA ALA A 24 42.87 -12.01 4.04
C ALA A 24 42.63 -10.50 3.81
N ALA A 25 43.12 -9.98 2.68
CA ALA A 25 42.86 -8.61 2.27
C ALA A 25 41.35 -8.36 2.27
N LYS A 26 40.90 -7.30 2.96
CA LYS A 26 39.49 -6.94 3.00
C LYS A 26 39.03 -6.70 1.55
N PRO A 27 37.93 -7.33 1.10
CA PRO A 27 37.39 -7.06 -0.22
C PRO A 27 37.14 -5.57 -0.36
N ASN A 28 37.50 -4.99 -1.53
CA ASN A 28 37.19 -3.61 -1.83
C ASN A 28 35.67 -3.40 -1.61
N PRO A 29 35.26 -2.34 -0.90
CA PRO A 29 33.85 -2.06 -0.71
C PRO A 29 33.20 -1.92 -2.08
N THR A 30 32.16 -2.71 -2.34
CA THR A 30 31.32 -2.55 -3.51
C THR A 30 30.83 -1.09 -3.53
N PRO A 31 31.03 -0.35 -4.62
CA PRO A 31 30.57 1.03 -4.70
C PRO A 31 29.07 1.07 -4.36
N GLU A 32 28.73 1.93 -3.41
CA GLU A 32 27.35 2.16 -3.00
C GLU A 32 26.58 2.67 -4.23
N PRO A 33 25.41 2.09 -4.57
CA PRO A 33 24.67 2.50 -5.75
C PRO A 33 24.34 3.99 -5.66
N GLU A 34 24.60 4.75 -6.72
CA GLU A 34 24.27 6.16 -6.75
C GLU A 34 22.76 6.37 -6.51
N PRO A 35 22.37 7.39 -5.72
CA PRO A 35 20.96 7.65 -5.43
C PRO A 35 20.24 7.95 -6.75
N VAL A 36 19.26 7.11 -7.09
CA VAL A 36 18.42 7.31 -8.27
C VAL A 36 17.68 8.63 -8.13
N SER A 37 17.97 9.59 -9.02
CA SER A 37 17.27 10.88 -9.06
C SER A 37 15.81 10.64 -9.41
N ILE A 38 14.93 11.12 -8.54
CA ILE A 38 13.50 10.89 -8.63
C ILE A 38 12.89 11.99 -9.49
N PRO A 39 11.87 11.71 -10.32
CA PRO A 39 11.07 12.75 -10.94
C PRO A 39 10.57 13.75 -9.88
N GLN A 40 10.94 15.02 -10.04
CA GLN A 40 10.65 16.09 -9.08
C GLN A 40 9.16 16.23 -8.77
N GLU A 41 8.30 15.80 -9.71
CA GLU A 41 6.85 15.73 -9.59
C GLU A 41 6.33 14.83 -8.45
N PHE A 42 7.12 13.86 -7.96
CA PHE A 42 6.73 13.02 -6.83
C PHE A 42 7.17 13.56 -5.47
N ALA A 43 8.10 14.53 -5.45
CA ALA A 43 8.70 15.03 -4.22
C ALA A 43 7.79 16.03 -3.47
N ASN A 44 6.87 16.70 -4.18
CA ASN A 44 6.03 17.76 -3.64
C ASN A 44 4.56 17.35 -3.58
N ARG A 45 3.92 17.62 -2.44
CA ARG A 45 2.48 17.46 -2.22
C ARG A 45 1.63 18.19 -3.24
N ASP A 46 1.98 19.42 -3.60
CA ASP A 46 1.21 20.24 -4.52
C ASP A 46 1.22 19.66 -5.94
N ALA A 47 2.32 18.98 -6.29
CA ALA A 47 2.45 18.27 -7.56
C ALA A 47 1.67 16.95 -7.54
N LEU A 48 1.77 16.14 -6.48
CA LEU A 48 1.14 14.82 -6.44
C LEU A 48 -0.37 14.88 -6.12
N LYS A 49 -0.79 15.88 -5.34
CA LYS A 49 -2.17 16.10 -4.85
C LYS A 49 -2.82 14.81 -4.30
N PRO A 50 -2.24 14.15 -3.29
CA PRO A 50 -2.72 12.83 -2.87
C PRO A 50 -4.16 12.83 -2.34
N GLY A 51 -4.63 13.95 -1.79
CA GLY A 51 -6.01 14.16 -1.37
C GLY A 51 -6.98 14.62 -2.47
N ALA A 52 -6.56 14.73 -3.73
CA ALA A 52 -7.47 14.99 -4.84
C ALA A 52 -8.45 13.82 -5.02
N SER A 53 -9.67 14.14 -5.44
CA SER A 53 -10.68 13.12 -5.73
C SER A 53 -10.18 12.17 -6.82
N PRO A 54 -10.26 10.84 -6.62
CA PRO A 54 -9.93 9.87 -7.65
C PRO A 54 -10.90 10.00 -8.84
N PRO A 55 -10.61 9.36 -9.99
CA PRO A 55 -11.53 9.30 -11.11
C PRO A 55 -12.92 8.85 -10.65
N ARG A 56 -13.96 9.61 -11.06
CA ARG A 56 -15.34 9.41 -10.59
C ARG A 56 -15.92 8.07 -11.00
N GLU A 57 -15.46 7.51 -12.12
CA GLU A 57 -15.86 6.21 -12.63
C GLU A 57 -14.67 5.25 -12.60
N ALA A 58 -14.92 4.04 -12.11
CA ALA A 58 -13.92 3.01 -12.02
C ALA A 58 -14.52 1.63 -12.27
N ASN A 59 -13.64 0.68 -12.56
CA ASN A 59 -13.96 -0.73 -12.52
C ASN A 59 -13.35 -1.33 -11.25
N LEU A 60 -14.21 -1.90 -10.41
CA LEU A 60 -13.82 -2.63 -9.22
C LEU A 60 -13.76 -4.12 -9.58
N ILE A 61 -12.57 -4.71 -9.54
CA ILE A 61 -12.35 -6.12 -9.79
C ILE A 61 -12.38 -6.85 -8.45
N LEU A 62 -13.51 -7.52 -8.14
CA LEU A 62 -13.68 -8.35 -6.95
C LEU A 62 -13.71 -9.83 -7.31
N ASN A 63 -12.74 -10.60 -6.81
CA ASN A 63 -12.62 -12.04 -7.11
C ASN A 63 -12.67 -12.35 -8.62
N GLY A 64 -12.05 -11.50 -9.44
CA GLY A 64 -12.05 -11.62 -10.90
C GLY A 64 -13.31 -11.10 -11.60
N THR A 65 -14.33 -10.68 -10.86
CA THR A 65 -15.54 -10.06 -11.42
C THR A 65 -15.34 -8.56 -11.52
N GLU A 66 -15.51 -8.01 -12.72
CA GLU A 66 -15.44 -6.57 -12.97
C GLU A 66 -16.80 -5.92 -12.71
N ILE A 67 -16.84 -4.99 -11.76
CA ILE A 67 -18.05 -4.30 -11.32
C ILE A 67 -17.87 -2.80 -11.61
N PRO A 68 -18.68 -2.20 -12.50
CA PRO A 68 -18.62 -0.76 -12.73
C PRO A 68 -19.13 -0.03 -11.48
N VAL A 69 -18.35 0.93 -11.01
CA VAL A 69 -18.66 1.70 -9.80
C VAL A 69 -18.49 3.20 -10.04
N VAL A 70 -19.26 3.97 -9.28
CA VAL A 70 -19.20 5.44 -9.23
C VAL A 70 -18.72 5.87 -7.85
N LEU A 71 -17.84 6.85 -7.80
CA LEU A 71 -17.36 7.46 -6.57
C LEU A 71 -18.43 8.37 -5.96
N LYS A 72 -18.72 8.16 -4.69
CA LYS A 72 -19.33 9.14 -3.79
C LYS A 72 -18.29 9.52 -2.73
N GLU A 73 -17.92 10.79 -2.72
CA GLU A 73 -16.93 11.33 -1.79
C GLU A 73 -17.62 12.08 -0.63
N LYS A 74 -17.08 11.90 0.58
CA LYS A 74 -17.40 12.74 1.74
C LYS A 74 -16.11 13.20 2.40
N ARG A 75 -16.01 14.49 2.72
CA ARG A 75 -14.91 15.05 3.50
C ARG A 75 -15.41 15.53 4.86
N ASP A 76 -14.62 15.28 5.89
CA ASP A 76 -14.88 15.75 7.25
C ASP A 76 -13.54 16.02 7.96
N SER A 77 -13.26 17.30 8.22
CA SER A 77 -11.96 17.75 8.72
C SER A 77 -10.81 17.21 7.84
N ASN A 78 -9.90 16.44 8.43
CA ASN A 78 -8.76 15.82 7.75
C ASN A 78 -9.08 14.42 7.21
N PHE A 79 -10.34 13.98 7.24
CA PHE A 79 -10.73 12.68 6.72
C PHE A 79 -11.46 12.79 5.38
N ILE A 80 -11.11 11.89 4.47
CA ILE A 80 -11.78 11.69 3.19
C ILE A 80 -12.34 10.27 3.18
N VAL A 81 -13.61 10.12 2.84
CA VAL A 81 -14.28 8.83 2.66
C VAL A 81 -14.66 8.68 1.20
N TYR A 82 -14.16 7.62 0.56
CA TYR A 82 -14.54 7.20 -0.79
C TYR A 82 -15.48 6.02 -0.68
N SER A 83 -16.74 6.23 -1.03
CA SER A 83 -17.76 5.17 -1.17
C SER A 83 -17.93 4.85 -2.64
N TRP A 84 -17.66 3.60 -3.02
CA TRP A 84 -17.83 3.10 -4.38
C TRP A 84 -19.18 2.41 -4.47
N ILE A 85 -20.06 2.99 -5.26
CA ILE A 85 -21.44 2.54 -5.42
C ILE A 85 -21.65 1.93 -6.80
N VAL A 86 -22.44 0.88 -6.88
CA VAL A 86 -22.99 0.41 -8.16
C VAL A 86 -24.23 1.24 -8.46
N ASP A 87 -24.20 1.94 -9.59
CA ASP A 87 -25.37 2.63 -10.11
C ASP A 87 -26.31 1.57 -10.71
N PRO A 88 -27.52 1.35 -10.15
CA PRO A 88 -28.41 0.32 -10.66
C PRO A 88 -28.91 0.73 -12.04
N ALA A 89 -28.53 -0.01 -13.07
CA ALA A 89 -28.98 0.18 -14.45
C ALA A 89 -30.47 -0.19 -14.68
N GLY A 90 -31.36 -0.12 -13.67
CA GLY A 90 -32.76 -0.54 -13.78
C GLY A 90 -33.70 -0.04 -12.68
N GLU A 91 -35.01 -0.21 -12.93
CA GLU A 91 -36.19 0.46 -12.32
C GLU A 91 -36.42 0.32 -10.79
N SER A 92 -35.52 -0.26 -9.99
CA SER A 92 -35.90 -0.75 -8.65
C SER A 92 -35.19 -0.22 -7.39
N GLY A 93 -34.08 0.53 -7.40
CA GLY A 93 -33.33 0.58 -6.13
C GLY A 93 -32.34 1.69 -5.90
N GLU A 94 -32.21 2.01 -4.61
CA GLU A 94 -31.17 2.87 -4.05
C GLU A 94 -29.76 2.40 -4.45
N PRO A 95 -28.79 3.32 -4.60
CA PRO A 95 -27.40 2.97 -4.85
C PRO A 95 -26.84 2.01 -3.79
N VAL A 96 -26.16 0.95 -4.23
CA VAL A 96 -25.54 -0.04 -3.34
C VAL A 96 -24.06 0.24 -3.20
N GLU A 97 -23.61 0.52 -1.97
CA GLU A 97 -22.17 0.61 -1.66
C GLU A 97 -21.54 -0.78 -1.68
N VAL A 98 -20.57 -0.98 -2.57
CA VAL A 98 -19.81 -2.23 -2.69
C VAL A 98 -18.45 -2.15 -2.00
N GLU A 99 -17.92 -0.93 -1.80
CA GLU A 99 -16.69 -0.71 -1.08
C GLU A 99 -16.65 0.69 -0.46
N SER A 100 -16.00 0.81 0.70
CA SER A 100 -15.70 2.10 1.33
C SER A 100 -14.24 2.13 1.77
N GLU A 101 -13.60 3.27 1.58
CA GLU A 101 -12.23 3.56 1.99
C GLU A 101 -12.19 4.88 2.74
N LYS A 102 -11.39 4.94 3.81
CA LYS A 102 -11.17 6.16 4.59
C LYS A 102 -9.70 6.52 4.57
N TYR A 103 -9.42 7.78 4.29
CA TYR A 103 -8.08 8.37 4.25
C TYR A 103 -8.00 9.52 5.24
N PHE A 104 -6.81 9.72 5.82
CA PHE A 104 -6.46 10.89 6.60
C PHE A 104 -5.46 11.73 5.80
N ASP A 105 -5.78 13.00 5.61
CA ASP A 105 -5.06 13.91 4.73
C ASP A 105 -4.72 15.21 5.46
N THR A 106 -3.42 15.51 5.58
CA THR A 106 -2.89 16.75 6.14
C THR A 106 -1.81 17.31 5.21
N THR A 107 -1.23 18.46 5.54
CA THR A 107 -0.12 19.04 4.76
C THR A 107 1.09 18.12 4.67
N ASP A 108 1.33 17.30 5.69
CA ASP A 108 2.56 16.52 5.81
C ASP A 108 2.34 15.03 5.54
N LEU A 109 1.10 14.55 5.62
CA LEU A 109 0.77 13.13 5.59
C LEU A 109 -0.45 12.86 4.71
N PHE A 110 -0.38 11.76 3.95
CA PHE A 110 -1.55 11.11 3.40
C PHE A 110 -1.55 9.65 3.84
N SER A 111 -2.58 9.23 4.57
CA SER A 111 -2.62 7.95 5.27
C SER A 111 -3.91 7.16 4.96
N PHE A 112 -3.79 5.84 4.90
CA PHE A 112 -4.90 4.91 4.78
C PHE A 112 -5.43 4.53 6.17
N ALA A 113 -6.66 4.89 6.47
CA ALA A 113 -7.24 4.77 7.80
C ALA A 113 -8.17 3.57 7.96
N ALA A 114 -8.98 3.24 6.95
CA ALA A 114 -9.93 2.13 7.03
C ALA A 114 -10.45 1.66 5.67
N THR A 115 -10.97 0.45 5.64
CA THR A 115 -11.98 -0.04 4.69
C THR A 115 -13.34 -0.15 5.40
N ALA A 116 -14.36 -0.66 4.71
CA ALA A 116 -15.63 -1.04 5.34
C ALA A 116 -15.48 -2.14 6.42
N GLN A 117 -14.45 -2.99 6.33
CA GLN A 117 -14.26 -4.15 7.22
C GLN A 117 -13.15 -3.96 8.25
N GLU A 118 -12.16 -3.11 7.96
CA GLU A 118 -10.94 -2.98 8.76
C GLU A 118 -10.62 -1.51 9.06
N LYS A 119 -10.16 -1.22 10.26
CA LYS A 119 -9.58 0.08 10.64
C LYS A 119 -8.13 -0.13 11.07
N TYR A 120 -7.27 0.82 10.72
CA TYR A 120 -5.87 0.88 11.14
C TYR A 120 -5.67 1.99 12.17
N ASP A 121 -5.02 1.68 13.29
CA ASP A 121 -4.79 2.63 14.39
C ASP A 121 -3.33 2.60 14.89
N PRO A 122 -2.50 3.63 14.62
CA PRO A 122 -2.83 4.83 13.85
C PRO A 122 -3.02 4.50 12.35
N PRO A 123 -3.64 5.39 11.54
CA PRO A 123 -3.69 5.22 10.08
C PRO A 123 -2.32 4.93 9.47
N ILE A 124 -2.27 4.05 8.47
CA ILE A 124 -1.02 3.68 7.79
C ILE A 124 -0.61 4.83 6.88
N SER A 125 0.52 5.49 7.17
CA SER A 125 1.04 6.55 6.30
C SER A 125 1.44 5.97 4.95
N LEU A 126 0.80 6.45 3.88
CA LEU A 126 1.11 6.10 2.50
C LEU A 126 2.12 7.08 1.88
N ILE A 127 2.03 8.35 2.24
CA ILE A 127 2.94 9.41 1.80
C ILE A 127 3.28 10.28 3.01
N GLN A 128 4.57 10.58 3.18
CA GLN A 128 5.10 11.51 4.19
C GLN A 128 5.94 12.58 3.49
N TYR A 129 5.62 13.86 3.70
CA TYR A 129 6.36 14.97 3.12
C TYR A 129 7.38 15.57 4.11
N PRO A 130 8.55 16.04 3.64
CA PRO A 130 9.06 15.90 2.27
C PRO A 130 9.37 14.43 1.96
N MET A 131 8.92 13.96 0.79
CA MET A 131 9.09 12.56 0.41
C MET A 131 10.42 12.36 -0.32
N THR A 132 11.11 11.27 0.00
CA THR A 132 12.19 10.72 -0.82
C THR A 132 11.73 9.37 -1.36
N VAL A 133 11.42 9.29 -2.65
CA VAL A 133 11.03 8.03 -3.31
C VAL A 133 12.16 6.99 -3.19
N GLY A 134 11.79 5.73 -3.00
CA GLY A 134 12.74 4.65 -2.71
C GLY A 134 13.12 4.56 -1.22
N LYS A 135 12.91 5.62 -0.43
CA LYS A 135 13.02 5.53 1.02
C LYS A 135 11.73 4.94 1.58
N GLY A 136 11.86 3.81 2.26
CA GLY A 136 10.77 3.23 3.03
C GLY A 136 10.67 3.78 4.44
N TRP A 137 9.55 3.50 5.10
CA TRP A 137 9.37 3.71 6.53
C TRP A 137 8.57 2.57 7.14
N GLU A 138 8.76 2.38 8.44
CA GLU A 138 8.05 1.36 9.20
C GLU A 138 6.81 1.96 9.85
N TRP A 139 5.75 1.18 9.90
CA TRP A 139 4.52 1.47 10.64
C TRP A 139 4.28 0.38 11.68
N ALA A 140 3.74 0.76 12.83
CA ALA A 140 3.30 -0.16 13.87
C ALA A 140 2.00 0.36 14.49
N GLY A 141 1.05 -0.55 14.70
CA GLY A 141 -0.26 -0.19 15.23
C GLY A 141 -1.16 -1.40 15.44
N GLU A 142 -2.46 -1.17 15.39
CA GLU A 142 -3.51 -2.18 15.49
C GLU A 142 -4.31 -2.26 14.18
N VAL A 143 -4.64 -3.48 13.77
CA VAL A 143 -5.71 -3.75 12.81
C VAL A 143 -6.96 -4.11 13.60
N ILE A 144 -8.05 -3.39 13.35
CA ILE A 144 -9.32 -3.54 14.05
C ILE A 144 -10.36 -4.05 13.07
N THR A 145 -10.93 -5.23 13.35
CA THR A 145 -11.96 -5.88 12.52
C THR A 145 -13.17 -6.22 13.39
N GLY A 146 -14.26 -5.46 13.25
CA GLY A 146 -15.41 -5.56 14.15
C GLY A 146 -15.01 -5.30 15.61
N LYS A 147 -15.06 -6.33 16.45
CA LYS A 147 -14.65 -6.27 17.88
C LYS A 147 -13.23 -6.77 18.14
N SER A 148 -12.59 -7.37 17.14
CA SER A 148 -11.26 -7.94 17.27
C SER A 148 -10.19 -6.89 17.01
N LYS A 149 -9.09 -6.96 17.75
CA LYS A 149 -7.89 -6.13 17.57
C LYS A 149 -6.67 -7.03 17.48
N ALA A 150 -5.83 -6.80 16.49
CA ALA A 150 -4.56 -7.49 16.33
C ALA A 150 -3.43 -6.47 16.22
N LYS A 151 -2.32 -6.73 16.93
CA LYS A 151 -1.09 -5.95 16.73
C LYS A 151 -0.56 -6.20 15.32
N ALA A 152 -0.07 -5.14 14.71
CA ALA A 152 0.36 -5.14 13.33
C ALA A 152 1.60 -4.27 13.13
N LYS A 153 2.38 -4.63 12.12
CA LYS A 153 3.52 -3.88 11.62
C LYS A 153 3.44 -3.85 10.11
N ALA A 154 3.95 -2.79 9.49
CA ALA A 154 4.08 -2.74 8.04
C ALA A 154 5.38 -2.07 7.64
N SER A 155 6.00 -2.57 6.57
CA SER A 155 7.01 -1.80 5.85
C SER A 155 6.33 -1.10 4.69
N VAL A 156 6.52 0.21 4.58
CA VAL A 156 5.98 1.03 3.49
C VAL A 156 7.13 1.45 2.62
N SER A 157 7.04 1.21 1.31
CA SER A 157 8.04 1.62 0.33
C SER A 157 7.37 2.35 -0.83
N SER A 158 8.15 3.12 -1.58
CA SER A 158 7.65 3.84 -2.75
C SER A 158 8.62 3.71 -3.91
N LYS A 159 8.09 3.68 -5.14
CA LYS A 159 8.87 3.67 -6.37
C LYS A 159 8.12 4.36 -7.51
N SER A 160 8.85 4.85 -8.50
CA SER A 160 8.24 5.23 -9.77
C SER A 160 7.75 3.98 -10.48
N ASP A 161 6.54 4.04 -11.03
CA ASP A 161 5.93 2.98 -11.81
C ASP A 161 5.22 3.55 -13.03
N THR A 162 5.02 2.71 -14.04
CA THR A 162 4.28 3.07 -15.25
C THR A 162 3.06 2.17 -15.37
N LEU A 163 1.88 2.76 -15.31
CA LEU A 163 0.62 2.07 -15.46
C LEU A 163 0.13 2.13 -16.91
N ASN A 164 -0.30 0.98 -17.44
CA ASN A 164 -1.09 0.91 -18.66
C ASN A 164 -2.57 0.86 -18.25
N LEU A 165 -3.25 1.99 -18.33
CA LEU A 165 -4.68 2.11 -18.06
C LEU A 165 -5.47 2.09 -19.38
N SER A 166 -6.78 1.87 -19.29
CA SER A 166 -7.70 2.00 -20.42
C SER A 166 -7.68 3.41 -21.04
N THR A 167 -7.31 4.42 -20.25
CA THR A 167 -7.15 5.83 -20.65
C THR A 167 -5.77 6.14 -21.25
N GLY A 168 -4.83 5.20 -21.23
CA GLY A 168 -3.47 5.36 -21.76
C GLY A 168 -2.39 5.01 -20.75
N LYS A 169 -1.14 5.25 -21.16
CA LYS A 169 0.06 5.03 -20.35
C LYS A 169 0.28 6.22 -19.42
N VAL A 170 0.43 5.97 -18.12
CA VAL A 170 0.57 6.99 -17.07
C VAL A 170 1.80 6.70 -16.22
N SER A 171 2.61 7.73 -15.93
CA SER A 171 3.65 7.66 -14.90
C SER A 171 3.04 7.94 -13.53
N ALA A 172 3.35 7.10 -12.55
CA ALA A 172 2.75 7.18 -11.22
C ALA A 172 3.78 6.87 -10.13
N LEU A 173 3.56 7.45 -8.95
CA LEU A 173 4.20 7.00 -7.73
C LEU A 173 3.43 5.78 -7.21
N MET A 174 4.09 4.62 -7.15
CA MET A 174 3.55 3.41 -6.51
C MET A 174 4.04 3.33 -5.07
N VAL A 175 3.10 3.24 -4.14
CA VAL A 175 3.34 2.97 -2.72
C VAL A 175 2.95 1.53 -2.43
N VAL A 176 3.85 0.77 -1.83
CA VAL A 176 3.64 -0.62 -1.41
C VAL A 176 3.66 -0.68 0.11
N VAL A 177 2.65 -1.33 0.69
CA VAL A 177 2.53 -1.59 2.13
C VAL A 177 2.59 -3.10 2.34
N GLU A 178 3.69 -3.58 2.91
CA GLU A 178 3.84 -4.97 3.34
C GLU A 178 3.38 -5.11 4.80
N LEU A 179 2.08 -5.38 4.99
CA LEU A 179 1.44 -5.48 6.29
C LEU A 179 1.56 -6.90 6.85
N ALA A 180 2.00 -7.01 8.11
CA ALA A 180 2.00 -8.23 8.89
C ALA A 180 1.26 -8.00 10.22
N TYR A 181 0.33 -8.87 10.58
CA TYR A 181 -0.37 -8.78 11.86
C TYR A 181 -0.57 -10.16 12.49
N ASP A 182 -0.61 -10.17 13.82
CA ASP A 182 -0.64 -11.41 14.62
C ASP A 182 -1.93 -12.20 14.35
N GLY A 183 -1.77 -13.45 13.91
CA GLY A 183 -2.85 -14.44 13.78
C GLY A 183 -2.67 -15.58 14.78
N ILE A 184 -3.74 -16.35 15.02
CA ILE A 184 -3.77 -17.44 16.03
C ILE A 184 -2.70 -18.53 15.76
N SER A 185 -2.26 -18.70 14.51
CA SER A 185 -1.30 -19.75 14.12
C SER A 185 -0.11 -19.27 13.28
N SER A 186 -0.16 -18.09 12.67
CA SER A 186 0.97 -17.46 11.95
C SER A 186 0.64 -15.99 11.65
N PRO A 187 1.65 -15.11 11.46
CA PRO A 187 1.40 -13.75 11.02
C PRO A 187 0.78 -13.78 9.62
N ASN A 188 -0.40 -13.19 9.49
CA ASN A 188 -1.01 -12.98 8.18
C ASN A 188 -0.25 -11.84 7.50
N LYS A 189 0.34 -12.13 6.34
CA LYS A 189 0.98 -11.12 5.50
C LYS A 189 0.04 -10.69 4.39
N ARG A 190 -0.05 -9.39 4.15
CA ARG A 190 -0.81 -8.79 3.06
C ARG A 190 0.02 -7.69 2.41
N GLU A 191 -0.09 -7.59 1.11
CA GLU A 191 0.51 -6.51 0.34
C GLU A 191 -0.61 -5.60 -0.15
N LEU A 192 -0.52 -4.30 0.16
CA LEU A 192 -1.40 -3.27 -0.37
C LEU A 192 -0.59 -2.39 -1.33
N LYS A 193 -1.19 -1.98 -2.45
CA LYS A 193 -0.56 -1.09 -3.42
C LYS A 193 -1.45 0.09 -3.75
N PHE A 194 -0.85 1.26 -3.86
CA PHE A 194 -1.53 2.51 -4.19
C PHE A 194 -0.72 3.25 -5.24
N TRP A 195 -1.37 3.73 -6.30
CA TRP A 195 -0.72 4.48 -7.36
C TRP A 195 -1.26 5.89 -7.42
N PHE A 196 -0.35 6.86 -7.41
CA PHE A 196 -0.64 8.27 -7.43
C PHE A 196 -0.12 8.89 -8.73
N GLU A 197 -1.00 9.52 -9.50
CA GLU A 197 -0.62 10.27 -10.70
C GLU A 197 -0.43 11.76 -10.34
N PRO A 198 0.68 12.39 -10.77
CA PRO A 198 0.88 13.83 -10.58
C PRO A 198 -0.33 14.64 -11.06
N GLY A 199 -0.80 15.54 -10.20
CA GLY A 199 -1.94 16.42 -10.43
C GLY A 199 -3.30 15.77 -10.23
N LYS A 200 -3.39 14.44 -10.12
CA LYS A 200 -4.66 13.70 -9.98
C LYS A 200 -4.79 12.89 -8.69
N GLY A 201 -3.71 12.71 -7.93
CA GLY A 201 -3.75 11.96 -6.68
C GLY A 201 -3.93 10.46 -6.92
N LEU A 202 -4.67 9.78 -6.04
CA LEU A 202 -4.83 8.33 -6.07
C LEU A 202 -5.65 7.88 -7.30
N ILE A 203 -5.03 7.13 -8.22
CA ILE A 203 -5.69 6.67 -9.45
C ILE A 203 -5.99 5.17 -9.48
N ARG A 204 -5.22 4.35 -8.77
CA ARG A 204 -5.40 2.89 -8.69
C ARG A 204 -5.02 2.40 -7.30
N ARG A 205 -5.65 1.31 -6.86
CA ARG A 205 -5.23 0.60 -5.66
C ARG A 205 -5.53 -0.89 -5.71
N GLU A 206 -4.77 -1.66 -4.95
CA GLU A 206 -4.90 -3.11 -4.73
C GLU A 206 -4.82 -3.36 -3.22
N LEU A 207 -5.89 -3.87 -2.59
CA LEU A 207 -5.93 -4.09 -1.14
C LEU A 207 -5.76 -5.57 -0.75
N TRP A 208 -6.09 -6.45 -1.67
CA TRP A 208 -5.89 -7.89 -1.53
C TRP A 208 -5.81 -8.50 -2.93
N ALA A 209 -5.40 -9.76 -3.03
CA ALA A 209 -5.26 -10.48 -4.31
C ALA A 209 -6.55 -10.49 -5.16
N SER A 210 -7.69 -10.11 -4.57
CA SER A 210 -8.99 -10.09 -5.21
C SER A 210 -9.76 -8.78 -5.08
N SER A 211 -9.13 -7.65 -4.74
CA SER A 211 -9.75 -6.31 -4.90
C SER A 211 -8.75 -5.35 -5.52
N THR A 212 -9.05 -4.99 -6.76
CA THR A 212 -8.35 -3.97 -7.53
C THR A 212 -9.35 -2.93 -8.00
N ARG A 213 -9.02 -1.65 -7.90
CA ARG A 213 -9.79 -0.57 -8.54
C ARG A 213 -8.94 0.12 -9.59
N THR A 214 -9.46 0.20 -10.82
CA THR A 214 -8.83 0.94 -11.93
C THR A 214 -9.80 1.97 -12.52
N PRO A 215 -9.31 3.11 -13.03
CA PRO A 215 -10.16 4.09 -13.70
C PRO A 215 -10.82 3.50 -14.94
N ARG A 216 -12.08 3.88 -15.16
CA ARG A 216 -12.82 3.56 -16.40
C ARG A 216 -12.70 4.74 -17.37
N ALA A 217 -12.57 4.45 -18.66
CA ALA A 217 -12.67 5.49 -19.68
C ALA A 217 -14.10 6.08 -19.65
N SER A 218 -14.23 7.39 -19.49
CA SER A 218 -15.54 8.06 -19.53
C SER A 218 -16.12 7.97 -20.94
N ALA A 219 -17.39 7.59 -21.04
CA ALA A 219 -18.09 7.49 -22.33
C ALA A 219 -18.18 8.83 -23.08
N ASP A 220 -18.03 9.97 -22.37
CA ASP A 220 -18.15 11.31 -22.93
C ASP A 220 -16.94 11.74 -23.79
N THR A 221 -15.77 11.10 -23.67
CA THR A 221 -14.57 11.55 -24.40
C THR A 221 -14.65 11.28 -25.91
N THR A 222 -15.59 10.44 -26.36
CA THR A 222 -15.70 10.05 -27.78
C THR A 222 -16.46 11.07 -28.63
N ARG A 223 -17.26 11.98 -28.04
CA ARG A 223 -18.13 12.89 -28.83
C ARG A 223 -17.48 14.18 -29.30
N GLU A 224 -16.31 14.58 -28.78
CA GLU A 224 -15.66 15.84 -29.19
C GLU A 224 -14.78 15.72 -30.44
N LYS A 225 -14.51 14.51 -30.97
CA LYS A 225 -13.65 14.32 -32.15
C LYS A 225 -14.35 14.13 -33.49
N GLU A 226 -15.69 14.06 -33.53
CA GLU A 226 -16.45 13.93 -34.78
C GLU A 226 -17.08 15.27 -35.26
N GLY A 227 -16.77 16.38 -34.61
CA GLY A 227 -17.35 17.70 -34.89
C GLY A 227 -16.39 18.79 -35.41
N GLN A 228 -15.17 18.44 -35.87
CA GLN A 228 -14.22 19.39 -36.46
C GLN A 228 -13.81 18.98 -37.88
#